data_AF-A0A915EPP0-F1
#
_entry.id   AF-A0A915EPP0-F1
#
_cell.length_a   1.000
_cell.length_b   1.000
_cell.length_c   1.000
_cell.angle_alpha   90.00
_cell.angle_beta   90.00
_cell.angle_gamma   90.00
#
_symmetry.space_group_name_H-M   'P 1'
#
loop_
_entity.id
_entity.type
_entity.pdbx_description
1 polymer ?
#
loop_
_entity_poly.entity_id
_entity_poly.type
_entity_poly.pdbx_seq_one_letter_code
_entity_poly.pdbx_strand_id
1 'polypeptide(L)'
;MSAVRNANQTRAQNNKSIATKKLIVDEYKTRLKDNVKSFNENLQKILASAKINTDESMHKNNTNGRMTEYYTVLNEMCTRATLMVKAADELLMLTNDIREFLILRDFNFLSNSIATAEKKFKIEIEEHESAYDSFRHDIVQ
;
A
#
# COMPACT_ATOMS: atom_id res chain seq x y z
N MET A 1 -33.04 -17.60 16.90
CA MET A 1 -32.22 -16.52 17.51
C MET A 1 -30.71 -16.63 17.26
N SER A 2 -30.12 -17.82 17.02
CA SER A 2 -28.65 -17.94 16.79
C SER A 2 -28.19 -17.46 15.40
N ALA A 3 -29.01 -17.62 14.35
CA ALA A 3 -28.68 -17.21 12.98
C ALA A 3 -28.48 -15.68 12.83
N VAL A 4 -29.30 -14.88 13.51
CA VAL A 4 -29.20 -13.41 13.51
C VAL A 4 -27.94 -12.92 14.23
N ARG A 5 -27.52 -13.61 15.30
CA ARG A 5 -26.25 -13.33 16.01
C ARG A 5 -25.04 -13.63 15.12
N ASN A 6 -25.06 -14.76 14.41
CA ASN A 6 -23.99 -15.11 13.48
C ASN A 6 -23.89 -14.10 12.34
N ALA A 7 -25.00 -13.72 11.71
CA ALA A 7 -25.00 -12.73 10.63
C ALA A 7 -24.43 -11.35 11.05
N ASN A 8 -24.75 -10.89 12.26
CA ASN A 8 -24.20 -9.65 12.79
C ASN A 8 -22.70 -9.73 13.13
N GLN A 9 -22.23 -10.89 13.60
CA GLN A 9 -20.80 -11.13 13.83
C GLN A 9 -20.01 -11.15 12.51
N THR A 10 -20.50 -11.82 11.47
CA THR A 10 -19.84 -11.84 10.15
C THR A 10 -19.78 -10.45 9.51
N ARG A 11 -20.84 -9.65 9.66
CA ARG A 11 -20.90 -8.28 9.12
C ARG A 11 -19.95 -7.33 9.84
N ALA A 12 -19.84 -7.42 11.16
CA ALA A 12 -18.88 -6.63 11.95
C ALA A 12 -17.42 -7.00 11.61
N GLN A 13 -17.15 -8.29 11.41
CA GLN A 13 -15.81 -8.81 11.07
C GLN A 13 -15.39 -8.38 9.64
N ASN A 14 -16.32 -8.38 8.68
CA ASN A 14 -16.11 -7.83 7.34
C ASN A 14 -15.87 -6.31 7.35
N ASN A 15 -16.65 -5.55 8.12
CA ASN A 15 -16.45 -4.10 8.24
C ASN A 15 -15.08 -3.75 8.87
N LYS A 16 -14.65 -4.53 9.87
CA LYS A 16 -13.32 -4.39 10.47
C LYS A 16 -12.20 -4.70 9.46
N SER A 17 -12.36 -5.75 8.65
CA SER A 17 -11.43 -6.10 7.56
C SER A 17 -11.32 -4.99 6.52
N ILE A 18 -12.44 -4.40 6.09
CA ILE A 18 -12.48 -3.30 5.13
C ILE A 18 -11.79 -2.05 5.68
N ALA A 19 -12.04 -1.70 6.95
CA ALA A 19 -11.38 -0.58 7.61
C ALA A 19 -9.85 -0.77 7.68
N THR A 20 -9.38 -1.97 8.02
CA THR A 20 -7.95 -2.31 8.03
C THR A 20 -7.34 -2.23 6.63
N LYS A 21 -8.03 -2.73 5.59
CA LYS A 21 -7.57 -2.62 4.19
C LYS A 21 -7.43 -1.16 3.76
N LYS A 22 -8.40 -0.31 4.11
CA LYS A 22 -8.35 1.12 3.80
C LYS A 22 -7.15 1.80 4.46
N LEU A 23 -6.90 1.52 5.74
CA LEU A 23 -5.75 2.07 6.46
C LEU A 23 -4.42 1.68 5.82
N ILE A 24 -4.28 0.42 5.40
CA ILE A 24 -3.08 -0.06 4.69
C ILE A 24 -2.89 0.68 3.37
N VAL A 25 -3.96 0.85 2.59
CA VAL A 25 -3.88 1.58 1.31
C VAL A 25 -3.51 3.06 1.52
N ASP A 26 -4.04 3.70 2.56
CA ASP A 26 -3.72 5.09 2.88
C ASP A 26 -2.27 5.23 3.39
N GLU A 27 -1.74 4.24 4.12
CA GLU A 27 -0.32 4.15 4.47
C GLU A 27 0.57 4.02 3.22
N TYR A 28 0.21 3.14 2.28
CA TYR A 28 0.94 2.97 1.02
C TYR A 28 0.97 4.25 0.17
N LYS A 29 -0.15 4.99 0.10
CA LYS A 29 -0.19 6.30 -0.58
C LYS A 29 0.75 7.30 0.09
N THR A 30 0.79 7.31 1.42
CA THR A 30 1.67 8.20 2.18
C THR A 30 3.13 7.88 1.91
N ARG A 31 3.51 6.59 2.02
CA ARG A 31 4.86 6.11 1.68
C ARG A 31 5.29 6.45 0.26
N LEU A 32 4.39 6.29 -0.73
CA LEU A 32 4.66 6.67 -2.12
C LEU A 32 4.94 8.17 -2.25
N LYS A 33 4.04 8.99 -1.70
CA LYS A 33 4.14 10.45 -1.78
C LYS A 33 5.42 10.97 -1.14
N ASP A 34 5.73 10.48 0.06
CA ASP A 34 6.88 10.95 0.83
C ASP A 34 8.20 10.54 0.18
N ASN A 35 8.29 9.32 -0.34
CA ASN A 35 9.49 8.85 -1.02
C ASN A 35 9.73 9.55 -2.37
N VAL A 36 8.69 9.75 -3.19
CA VAL A 36 8.80 10.52 -4.44
C VAL A 36 9.19 11.96 -4.15
N LYS A 37 8.60 12.58 -3.13
CA LYS A 37 8.95 13.94 -2.71
C LYS A 37 10.42 14.02 -2.28
N SER A 38 10.84 13.15 -1.37
CA SER A 38 12.22 13.09 -0.88
C SER A 38 13.23 12.90 -2.02
N PHE A 39 12.95 11.99 -2.96
CA PHE A 39 13.79 11.77 -4.12
C PHE A 39 13.95 13.05 -4.96
N ASN A 40 12.84 13.70 -5.29
CA ASN A 40 12.84 14.91 -6.12
C ASN A 40 13.51 16.11 -5.42
N GLU A 41 13.24 16.32 -4.14
CA GLU A 41 13.83 17.41 -3.37
C GLU A 41 15.36 17.26 -3.27
N ASN A 42 15.85 16.04 -3.04
CA ASN A 42 17.29 15.79 -2.99
C ASN A 42 17.95 16.00 -4.36
N LEU A 43 17.32 15.55 -5.45
CA LEU A 43 17.81 15.80 -6.81
C LEU A 43 17.89 17.30 -7.12
N GLN A 44 16.84 18.06 -6.81
CA GLN A 44 16.83 19.50 -7.03
C GLN A 44 17.96 20.21 -6.27
N LYS A 45 18.24 19.79 -5.04
CA LYS A 45 19.33 20.36 -4.24
C LYS A 45 20.71 20.01 -4.79
N ILE A 46 20.92 18.78 -5.27
CA ILE A 46 22.16 18.40 -5.97
C ILE A 46 22.36 19.28 -7.21
N LEU A 47 21.31 19.46 -8.03
CA LEU A 47 21.39 20.31 -9.22
C LEU A 47 21.68 21.78 -8.89
N ALA A 48 21.09 22.30 -7.82
CA ALA A 48 21.36 23.65 -7.35
C ALA A 48 22.81 23.83 -6.91
N SER A 49 23.36 22.87 -6.16
CA SER A 49 24.76 22.89 -5.69
C SER A 49 25.78 22.65 -6.80
N ALA A 50 25.41 21.93 -7.87
CA ALA A 50 26.28 21.67 -9.02
C ALA A 50 26.39 22.87 -9.99
N LYS A 51 25.56 23.91 -9.83
CA LYS A 51 25.52 25.05 -10.75
C LYS A 51 26.81 25.88 -10.63
N ILE A 52 27.58 25.94 -11.71
CA ILE A 52 28.79 26.75 -11.80
C ILE A 52 28.39 28.23 -12.00
N ASN A 53 28.77 29.10 -11.06
CA ASN A 53 28.66 30.55 -11.24
C ASN A 53 29.77 31.02 -12.19
N THR A 54 29.38 31.59 -13.33
CA THR A 54 30.29 32.10 -14.37
C THR A 54 30.87 33.48 -14.06
N ASP A 55 30.60 34.04 -12.87
CA ASP A 55 31.07 35.36 -12.49
C ASP A 55 32.58 35.32 -12.13
N GLU A 56 33.41 35.93 -12.98
CA GLU A 56 34.88 35.93 -12.86
C GLU A 56 35.38 36.57 -11.56
N SER A 57 34.57 37.42 -10.94
CA SER A 57 34.91 38.20 -9.75
C SER A 57 35.05 37.37 -8.46
N MET A 58 34.51 36.14 -8.43
CA MET A 58 34.68 35.20 -7.30
C MET A 58 36.00 34.41 -7.36
N HIS A 59 36.70 34.42 -8.50
CA HIS A 59 37.88 33.57 -8.72
C HIS A 59 39.16 34.12 -8.07
N LYS A 60 39.15 35.38 -7.59
CA LYS A 60 40.38 36.09 -7.19
C LYS A 60 40.64 36.21 -5.68
N ASN A 61 39.70 35.88 -4.78
CA ASN A 61 39.81 36.31 -3.37
C ASN A 61 39.66 35.26 -2.26
N ASN A 62 39.77 33.95 -2.51
CA ASN A 62 39.51 32.97 -1.43
C ASN A 62 40.29 31.66 -1.56
N THR A 63 41.58 31.63 -1.21
CA THR A 63 42.43 30.44 -1.38
C THR A 63 42.32 29.43 -0.23
N ASN A 64 41.88 29.86 0.96
CA ASN A 64 41.78 28.98 2.15
C ASN A 64 40.34 28.54 2.49
N GLY A 65 39.30 29.32 2.14
CA GLY A 65 37.90 28.92 2.35
C GLY A 65 37.39 27.89 1.34
N ARG A 66 37.97 27.86 0.13
CA ARG A 66 37.48 27.01 -0.98
C ARG A 66 37.64 25.51 -0.74
N MET A 67 38.68 25.04 -0.05
CA MET A 67 38.83 23.60 0.19
C MET A 67 37.77 23.09 1.16
N THR A 68 37.56 23.79 2.28
CA THR A 68 36.51 23.44 3.24
C THR A 68 35.13 23.56 2.61
N GLU A 69 34.82 24.67 1.94
CA GLU A 69 33.54 24.86 1.23
C GLU A 69 33.31 23.78 0.17
N TYR A 70 34.34 23.44 -0.62
CA TYR A 70 34.27 22.38 -1.62
C TYR A 70 33.94 21.03 -0.98
N TYR A 71 34.66 20.64 0.09
CA TYR A 71 34.39 19.37 0.77
C TYR A 71 33.03 19.36 1.46
N THR A 72 32.57 20.48 2.01
CA THR A 72 31.22 20.61 2.59
C THR A 72 30.15 20.37 1.52
N VAL A 73 30.25 21.05 0.37
CA VAL A 73 29.30 20.88 -0.75
C VAL A 73 29.35 19.46 -1.29
N LEU A 74 30.54 18.91 -1.50
CA LEU A 74 30.74 17.54 -1.97
C LEU A 74 30.08 16.53 -1.02
N ASN A 75 30.32 16.66 0.29
CA ASN A 75 29.76 15.76 1.29
C ASN A 75 28.22 15.88 1.38
N GLU A 76 27.69 17.10 1.25
CA GLU A 76 26.25 17.33 1.17
C GLU A 76 25.65 16.63 -0.06
N MET A 77 26.25 16.81 -1.24
CA MET A 77 25.80 16.18 -2.49
C MET A 77 25.83 14.65 -2.39
N CYS A 78 26.91 14.08 -1.84
CA CYS A 78 27.01 12.65 -1.58
C CYS A 78 25.91 12.16 -0.62
N THR A 79 25.67 12.87 0.47
CA THR A 79 24.61 12.52 1.44
C THR A 79 23.23 12.54 0.77
N ARG A 80 22.97 13.56 -0.05
CA ARG A 80 21.71 13.67 -0.81
C ARG A 80 21.54 12.53 -1.82
N ALA A 81 22.60 12.14 -2.52
CA ALA A 81 22.57 11.01 -3.44
C ALA A 81 22.25 9.70 -2.70
N THR A 82 22.84 9.49 -1.52
CA THR A 82 22.51 8.34 -0.64
C THR A 82 21.04 8.35 -0.23
N LEU A 83 20.48 9.51 0.12
CA LEU A 83 19.06 9.64 0.46
C LEU A 83 18.14 9.34 -0.74
N MET A 84 18.55 9.69 -1.96
CA MET A 84 17.82 9.33 -3.18
C MET A 84 17.80 7.81 -3.39
N VAL A 85 18.95 7.14 -3.22
CA VAL A 85 19.04 5.67 -3.34
C VAL A 85 18.14 5.00 -2.30
N LYS A 86 18.15 5.49 -1.06
CA LYS A 86 17.26 5.00 0.00
C LYS A 86 15.79 5.15 -0.38
N ALA A 87 15.38 6.33 -0.86
CA ALA A 87 14.00 6.55 -1.29
C ALA A 87 13.59 5.63 -2.46
N ALA A 88 14.51 5.36 -3.39
CA ALA A 88 14.27 4.42 -4.49
C ALA A 88 14.10 2.98 -4.00
N ASP A 89 14.90 2.55 -3.02
CA ASP A 89 14.76 1.23 -2.41
C ASP A 89 13.44 1.09 -1.63
N GLU A 90 13.03 2.12 -0.89
CA GLU A 90 11.73 2.15 -0.21
C GLU A 90 10.54 2.05 -1.19
N LEU A 91 10.65 2.64 -2.39
CA LEU A 91 9.65 2.50 -3.46
C LEU A 91 9.62 1.08 -4.04
N LEU A 92 10.77 0.42 -4.15
CA LEU A 92 10.86 -0.98 -4.58
C LEU A 92 10.21 -1.90 -3.54
N MET A 93 10.50 -1.69 -2.25
CA MET A 93 9.85 -2.42 -1.16
C MET A 93 8.34 -2.20 -1.17
N LEU A 94 7.88 -0.95 -1.33
CA LEU A 94 6.45 -0.63 -1.43
C LEU A 94 5.77 -1.39 -2.59
N THR A 95 6.46 -1.55 -3.72
CA THR A 95 5.94 -2.32 -4.85
C THR A 95 5.74 -3.80 -4.47
N ASN A 96 6.67 -4.39 -3.71
CA ASN A 96 6.53 -5.75 -3.21
C ASN A 96 5.39 -5.88 -2.19
N ASP A 97 5.27 -4.92 -1.27
CA ASP A 97 4.17 -4.89 -0.28
C ASP A 97 2.80 -4.82 -0.97
N ILE A 98 2.67 -4.04 -2.05
CA ILE A 98 1.44 -3.95 -2.85
C ILE A 98 1.13 -5.30 -3.53
N ARG A 99 2.13 -5.98 -4.09
CA ARG A 99 1.93 -7.32 -4.69
C ARG A 99 1.47 -8.31 -3.63
N GLU A 100 2.09 -8.31 -2.46
CA GLU A 100 1.71 -9.19 -1.35
C GLU A 100 0.28 -8.90 -0.89
N PHE A 101 -0.07 -7.63 -0.73
CA PHE A 101 -1.42 -7.21 -0.34
C PHE A 101 -2.48 -7.70 -1.34
N LEU A 102 -2.25 -7.52 -2.64
CA LEU A 102 -3.19 -7.93 -3.68
C LEU A 102 -3.28 -9.46 -3.83
N ILE A 103 -2.14 -10.15 -3.79
CA ILE A 103 -2.10 -11.60 -4.04
C ILE A 103 -2.50 -12.38 -2.79
N LEU A 104 -1.87 -12.13 -1.64
CA LEU A 104 -2.10 -12.98 -0.46
C LEU A 104 -3.39 -12.62 0.28
N ARG A 105 -3.78 -11.35 0.33
CA ARG A 105 -4.93 -10.94 1.15
C ARG A 105 -6.24 -10.87 0.38
N ASP A 106 -6.23 -10.51 -0.89
CA ASP A 106 -7.48 -10.34 -1.66
C ASP A 106 -8.00 -11.64 -2.26
N PHE A 107 -7.12 -12.55 -2.74
CA PHE A 107 -7.56 -13.88 -3.17
C PHE A 107 -8.15 -14.71 -2.02
N ASN A 108 -7.58 -14.63 -0.81
CA ASN A 108 -8.15 -15.29 0.37
C ASN A 108 -9.55 -14.73 0.73
N PHE A 109 -9.75 -13.41 0.60
CA PHE A 109 -11.06 -12.81 0.81
C PHE A 109 -12.08 -13.29 -0.24
N LEU A 110 -11.67 -13.36 -1.51
CA LEU A 110 -12.51 -13.86 -2.59
C LEU A 110 -12.90 -15.33 -2.37
N SER A 111 -11.93 -16.19 -2.03
CA SER A 111 -12.18 -17.60 -1.72
C SER A 111 -13.17 -17.77 -0.56
N ASN A 112 -13.01 -17.00 0.51
CA ASN A 112 -13.94 -17.06 1.65
C ASN A 112 -15.34 -16.55 1.29
N SER A 113 -15.44 -15.54 0.43
CA SER A 113 -16.73 -15.01 -0.03
C SER A 113 -17.45 -16.02 -0.91
N ILE A 114 -16.72 -16.69 -1.81
CA ILE A 114 -17.25 -17.78 -2.65
C ILE A 114 -17.73 -18.94 -1.77
N ALA A 115 -16.90 -19.43 -0.85
CA ALA A 115 -17.28 -20.52 0.05
C ALA A 115 -18.52 -20.17 0.90
N THR A 116 -18.66 -18.91 1.31
CA THR A 116 -19.84 -18.43 2.04
C THR A 116 -21.10 -18.41 1.15
N ALA A 117 -20.96 -17.98 -0.12
CA ALA A 117 -22.05 -17.98 -1.09
C ALA A 117 -22.49 -19.41 -1.44
N GLU A 118 -21.55 -20.32 -1.69
CA GLU A 118 -21.80 -21.74 -1.92
C GLU A 118 -22.54 -22.38 -0.74
N LYS A 119 -22.10 -22.10 0.49
CA LYS A 119 -22.77 -22.60 1.69
C LYS A 119 -24.21 -22.11 1.80
N LYS A 120 -24.46 -20.83 1.50
CA LYS A 120 -25.83 -20.28 1.50
C LYS A 120 -26.71 -20.96 0.45
N PHE A 121 -26.20 -21.08 -0.76
CA PHE A 121 -26.90 -21.73 -1.86
C PHE A 121 -27.25 -23.18 -1.54
N LYS A 122 -26.33 -23.92 -0.91
CA LYS A 122 -26.56 -25.31 -0.52
C LYS A 122 -27.68 -25.45 0.51
N ILE A 123 -27.73 -24.55 1.50
CA ILE A 123 -28.83 -24.50 2.50
C ILE A 123 -30.16 -24.21 1.80
N GLU A 124 -30.18 -23.25 0.88
CA GLU A 124 -31.39 -22.86 0.16
C GLU A 124 -31.93 -24.00 -0.74
N ILE A 125 -31.05 -24.79 -1.34
CA ILE A 125 -31.43 -26.03 -2.06
C ILE A 125 -32.01 -27.05 -1.09
N GLU A 126 -31.34 -27.34 0.03
CA GLU A 126 -31.83 -28.32 1.02
C GLU A 126 -33.23 -27.94 1.57
N GLU A 127 -33.47 -26.64 1.79
CA GLU A 127 -34.78 -26.12 2.18
C GLU A 127 -35.84 -26.34 1.09
N HIS A 128 -35.49 -26.09 -0.18
CA HIS A 128 -36.39 -26.31 -1.32
C HIS A 128 -36.70 -27.79 -1.56
N GLU A 129 -35.70 -28.67 -1.46
CA GLU A 129 -35.87 -30.12 -1.57
C GLU A 129 -36.78 -30.65 -0.45
N SER A 130 -36.54 -30.22 0.79
CA SER A 130 -37.39 -30.61 1.92
C SER A 130 -38.83 -30.13 1.73
N ALA A 131 -39.05 -28.92 1.23
CA ALA A 131 -40.39 -28.40 0.96
C ALA A 131 -41.08 -29.19 -0.16
N TYR A 132 -40.34 -29.56 -1.21
CA TYR A 132 -40.85 -30.38 -2.31
C TYR A 132 -41.24 -31.79 -1.83
N ASP A 133 -40.41 -32.42 -1.00
CA ASP A 133 -40.70 -33.75 -0.45
C ASP A 133 -41.94 -33.74 0.45
N SER A 134 -42.12 -32.72 1.29
CA SER A 134 -43.34 -32.53 2.06
C SER A 134 -44.57 -32.37 1.16
N PHE A 135 -44.49 -31.51 0.15
CA PHE A 135 -45.59 -31.32 -0.80
C PHE A 135 -45.92 -32.60 -1.57
N ARG A 136 -44.90 -33.38 -1.96
CA ARG A 136 -45.09 -34.66 -2.63
C ARG A 136 -45.76 -35.68 -1.71
N HIS A 137 -45.44 -35.66 -0.42
CA HIS A 137 -46.08 -36.52 0.57
C HIS A 137 -47.57 -36.19 0.72
N ASP A 138 -47.91 -34.90 0.78
CA ASP A 138 -49.30 -34.42 0.90
C ASP A 138 -50.18 -34.78 -0.30
N ILE A 139 -49.62 -34.88 -1.52
CA ILE A 139 -50.38 -35.27 -2.72
C ILE A 139 -50.68 -36.78 -2.77
N VAL A 140 -49.83 -37.60 -2.17
CA VAL A 140 -49.91 -39.07 -2.26
C VAL A 140 -50.80 -39.67 -1.15
N GLN A 141 -51.24 -38.86 -0.19
CA GLN A 141 -52.10 -39.24 0.93
C GLN A 141 -53.58 -38.97 0.64
#